data_AF-A0A7W1LF62-F1
#
_entry.id   AF-A0A7W1LF62-F1
#
_cell.length_a   1.000
_cell.length_b   1.000
_cell.length_c   1.000
_cell.angle_alpha   90.00
_cell.angle_beta   90.00
_cell.angle_gamma   90.00
#
_symmetry.space_group_name_H-M   'P 1'
#
loop_
_entity.id
_entity.type
_entity.pdbx_description
1 polymer ?
#
loop_
_entity_poly.entity_id
_entity_poly.type
_entity_poly.pdbx_seq_one_letter_code
_entity_poly.pdbx_strand_id
1 'polypeptide(L)'
;MAHNDEKPGSVAPPRLIGVPNLTLDEARKQLHELSRRFIELRKPSRSLLDRAVDVGPHRKGGLLMVPEIDVIAAIERLETAEREKEELLDELEDVGIILLAQERLASPTPVDRLIPLVELAQQFGREHLIAD
;
A
#
# COMPACT_ATOMS: atom_id res chain seq x y z
N MET A 1 21.27 -19.51 -44.20
CA MET A 1 20.88 -19.20 -42.81
C MET A 1 21.26 -17.75 -42.55
N ALA A 2 20.31 -16.84 -42.68
CA ALA A 2 20.48 -15.44 -42.32
C ALA A 2 19.90 -15.26 -40.91
N HIS A 3 20.74 -14.83 -39.96
CA HIS A 3 20.29 -14.39 -38.65
C HIS A 3 19.59 -13.03 -38.82
N ASN A 4 18.28 -13.03 -38.63
CA ASN A 4 17.52 -11.81 -38.37
C ASN A 4 17.82 -11.36 -36.95
N ASP A 5 18.69 -10.37 -36.81
CA ASP A 5 18.78 -9.55 -35.60
C ASP A 5 17.52 -8.69 -35.50
N GLU A 6 16.47 -9.24 -34.89
CA GLU A 6 15.34 -8.45 -34.39
C GLU A 6 15.86 -7.56 -33.27
N LYS A 7 16.10 -6.28 -33.58
CA LYS A 7 16.29 -5.24 -32.58
C LYS A 7 15.11 -5.33 -31.59
N PRO A 8 15.35 -5.46 -30.27
CA PRO A 8 14.26 -5.43 -29.32
C PRO A 8 13.60 -4.06 -29.41
N GLY A 9 12.33 -4.06 -29.82
CA GLY A 9 11.50 -2.87 -29.88
C GLY A 9 11.64 -2.12 -28.57
N SER A 10 12.15 -0.89 -28.65
CA SER A 10 12.19 0.04 -27.54
C SER A 10 10.75 0.39 -27.18
N VAL A 11 10.15 -0.40 -26.30
CA VAL A 11 8.91 -0.03 -25.63
C VAL A 11 9.28 1.11 -24.70
N ALA A 12 9.02 2.35 -25.15
CA ALA A 12 9.08 3.52 -24.30
C ALA A 12 8.19 3.27 -23.08
N PRO A 13 8.70 3.39 -21.83
CA PRO A 13 7.86 3.23 -20.66
C PRO A 13 6.79 4.34 -20.65
N PRO A 14 5.65 4.10 -20.00
CA PRO A 14 4.61 5.11 -19.90
C PRO A 14 5.22 6.34 -19.23
N ARG A 15 5.14 7.50 -19.90
CA ARG A 15 5.38 8.78 -19.23
C ARG A 15 4.43 8.83 -18.03
N LEU A 16 4.90 9.23 -16.85
CA LEU A 16 4.00 9.56 -15.75
C LEU A 16 3.15 10.74 -16.24
N ILE A 17 1.93 10.44 -16.67
CA ILE A 17 1.05 11.40 -17.33
C ILE A 17 0.75 12.50 -16.32
N GLY A 18 1.12 13.73 -16.65
CA GLY A 18 0.89 14.90 -15.79
C GLY A 18 2.05 15.29 -14.87
N VAL A 19 3.15 14.53 -14.82
CA VAL A 19 4.34 14.90 -14.02
C VAL A 19 5.33 15.69 -14.90
N PRO A 20 5.70 16.92 -14.53
CA PRO A 20 6.74 17.68 -15.23
C PRO A 20 8.06 16.91 -15.26
N ASN A 21 8.71 16.86 -16.42
CA ASN A 21 10.01 16.22 -16.61
C ASN A 21 11.07 17.27 -16.96
N LEU A 22 12.12 17.37 -16.14
CA LEU A 22 13.26 18.24 -16.33
C LEU A 22 14.49 17.42 -16.70
N THR A 23 15.28 17.92 -17.64
CA THR A 23 16.66 17.42 -17.83
C THR A 23 17.52 17.74 -16.60
N LEU A 24 18.65 17.04 -16.44
CA LEU A 24 19.58 17.30 -15.34
C LEU A 24 20.10 18.75 -15.32
N ASP A 25 20.30 19.35 -16.50
CA ASP A 25 20.77 20.73 -16.61
C ASP A 25 19.68 21.75 -16.25
N GLU A 26 18.44 21.50 -16.65
CA GLU A 26 17.28 22.31 -16.25
C GLU A 26 17.03 22.22 -14.75
N ALA A 27 17.05 21.00 -14.21
CA ALA A 27 16.89 20.76 -12.78
C ALA A 27 17.99 21.46 -11.97
N ARG A 28 19.26 21.40 -12.39
CA ARG A 28 20.36 22.11 -11.72
C ARG A 28 20.13 23.63 -11.69
N LYS A 29 19.64 24.22 -12.77
CA LYS A 29 19.34 25.66 -12.86
C LYS A 29 18.14 26.05 -11.99
N GLN A 30 17.13 25.19 -11.92
CA GLN A 30 15.87 25.46 -11.24
C GLN A 30 15.81 24.90 -9.81
N LEU A 31 16.83 24.16 -9.36
CA LEU A 31 16.81 23.44 -8.08
C LEU A 31 16.48 24.35 -6.91
N HIS A 32 17.12 25.52 -6.84
CA HIS A 32 16.87 26.47 -5.75
C HIS A 32 15.43 26.97 -5.73
N GLU A 33 14.84 27.23 -6.90
CA GLU A 33 13.45 27.67 -7.03
C GLU A 33 12.47 26.53 -6.70
N LEU A 34 12.77 25.31 -7.14
CA LEU A 34 12.00 24.11 -6.79
C LEU A 34 12.00 23.86 -5.28
N SER A 35 13.17 23.87 -4.66
CA SER A 35 13.31 23.69 -3.21
C SER A 35 12.59 24.81 -2.42
N ARG A 36 12.71 26.07 -2.85
CA ARG A 36 11.98 27.18 -2.22
C ARG A 36 10.47 26.96 -2.31
N ARG A 37 9.96 26.64 -3.51
CA ARG A 37 8.54 26.34 -3.72
C ARG A 37 8.06 25.19 -2.83
N PHE A 38 8.86 24.14 -2.66
CA PHE A 38 8.51 23.01 -1.80
C PHE A 38 8.45 23.39 -0.32
N ILE A 39 9.40 24.19 0.17
CA ILE A 39 9.45 24.64 1.57
C ILE A 39 8.29 25.58 1.93
N GLU A 40 7.80 26.36 0.96
CA GLU A 40 6.68 27.28 1.18
C GLU A 40 5.33 26.56 1.34
N LEU A 41 5.26 25.26 1.02
CA LEU A 41 4.04 24.46 1.15
C LEU A 41 3.69 24.22 2.62
N ARG A 42 2.45 24.59 2.98
CA ARG A 42 1.92 24.42 4.35
C ARG A 42 0.93 23.28 4.50
N LYS A 43 0.49 22.69 3.38
CA LYS A 43 -0.51 21.63 3.37
C LYS A 43 -0.09 20.51 2.43
N PRO A 44 -0.30 19.24 2.82
CA PRO A 44 -0.02 18.11 1.96
C PRO A 44 -1.00 18.07 0.78
N SER A 45 -0.55 17.49 -0.32
CA SER A 45 -1.35 17.18 -1.50
C SER A 45 -2.14 15.88 -1.29
N ARG A 46 -3.08 15.62 -2.20
CA ARG A 46 -3.85 14.37 -2.18
C ARG A 46 -2.99 13.20 -2.63
N SER A 47 -2.10 13.41 -3.59
CA SER A 47 -1.21 12.40 -4.13
C SER A 47 0.22 12.92 -4.24
N LEU A 48 1.20 12.04 -4.00
CA LEU A 48 2.62 12.32 -4.22
C LEU A 48 2.90 12.82 -5.65
N LEU A 49 2.12 12.33 -6.63
CA LEU A 49 2.31 12.68 -8.04
C LEU A 49 1.82 14.10 -8.38
N ASP A 50 0.93 14.69 -7.56
CA ASP A 50 0.33 16.02 -7.85
C ASP A 50 1.40 17.13 -7.92
N ARG A 51 2.48 16.97 -7.16
CA ARG A 51 3.59 17.93 -7.05
C ARG A 51 4.95 17.31 -7.33
N ALA A 52 4.96 16.09 -7.87
CA ALA A 52 6.20 15.42 -8.24
C ALA A 52 6.85 16.13 -9.43
N VAL A 53 8.18 16.06 -9.50
CA VAL A 53 8.97 16.51 -10.64
C VAL A 53 9.97 15.42 -10.98
N ASP A 54 9.92 14.91 -12.21
CA ASP A 54 10.88 13.93 -12.71
C ASP A 54 12.13 14.66 -13.19
N VAL A 55 13.31 14.21 -12.77
CA VAL A 55 14.61 14.80 -13.10
C VAL A 55 15.50 13.78 -13.76
N GLY A 56 15.89 14.07 -15.00
CA GLY A 56 16.80 13.27 -15.78
C GLY A 56 16.16 12.04 -16.45
N PRO A 57 16.96 11.21 -17.14
CA PRO A 57 16.44 10.04 -17.82
C PRO A 57 16.00 8.98 -16.81
N HIS A 58 14.70 8.74 -16.72
CA HIS A 58 13.99 7.80 -15.83
C HIS A 58 14.56 6.35 -15.76
N ARG A 59 15.48 5.96 -16.66
CA ARG A 59 16.14 4.63 -16.69
C ARG A 59 17.67 4.66 -16.65
N LYS A 60 18.30 5.82 -16.54
CA LYS A 60 19.77 5.98 -16.40
C LYS A 60 20.15 6.75 -15.12
N GLY A 61 19.35 6.60 -14.06
CA GLY A 61 19.54 7.30 -12.79
C GLY A 61 18.76 8.61 -12.65
N GLY A 62 17.57 8.70 -13.26
CA GLY A 62 16.64 9.79 -12.99
C GLY A 62 16.08 9.74 -11.57
N LEU A 63 15.68 10.90 -11.05
CA LEU A 63 15.15 11.08 -9.69
C LEU A 63 13.75 11.67 -9.76
N LEU A 64 12.83 11.14 -8.97
CA LEU A 64 11.55 11.79 -8.70
C LEU A 64 11.69 12.67 -7.46
N MET A 65 11.57 13.99 -7.65
CA MET A 65 11.55 14.96 -6.56
C MET A 65 10.11 15.18 -6.11
N VAL A 66 9.89 15.12 -4.80
CA VAL A 66 8.58 15.37 -4.15
C VAL A 66 8.77 16.26 -2.93
N PRO A 67 7.76 17.08 -2.55
CA PRO A 67 7.81 17.85 -1.32
C PRO A 67 7.83 16.96 -0.08
N GLU A 68 8.65 17.31 0.92
CA GLU A 68 8.76 16.56 2.17
C GLU A 68 7.42 16.40 2.89
N ILE A 69 6.62 17.47 2.94
CA ILE A 69 5.28 17.45 3.55
C ILE A 69 4.34 16.42 2.92
N ASP A 70 4.52 16.12 1.62
CA ASP A 70 3.71 15.12 0.91
C ASP A 70 4.17 13.70 1.23
N VAL A 71 5.48 13.52 1.41
CA VAL A 71 6.07 12.24 1.82
C VAL A 71 5.60 11.88 3.23
N ILE A 72 5.71 12.81 4.17
CA ILE A 72 5.27 12.60 5.56
C ILE A 72 3.79 12.23 5.59
N ALA A 73 2.94 13.01 4.91
CA ALA A 73 1.51 12.72 4.86
C ALA A 73 1.18 11.40 4.15
N ALA A 74 1.96 10.99 3.15
CA ALA A 74 1.79 9.69 2.51
C ALA A 74 2.13 8.53 3.45
N ILE A 75 3.19 8.67 4.26
CA ILE A 75 3.58 7.68 5.27
C ILE A 75 2.48 7.56 6.34
N GLU A 76 1.99 8.68 6.88
CA GLU A 76 0.91 8.67 7.89
C GLU A 76 -0.37 7.99 7.36
N ARG A 77 -0.73 8.26 6.09
CA ARG A 77 -1.87 7.59 5.44
C ARG A 77 -1.63 6.10 5.26
N LEU A 78 -0.41 5.69 4.93
CA LEU A 78 -0.07 4.28 4.78
C LEU A 78 -0.18 3.55 6.12
N GLU A 79 0.41 4.09 7.17
CA GLU A 79 0.34 3.53 8.52
C GLU A 79 -1.10 3.41 9.02
N THR A 80 -1.94 4.41 8.74
CA THR A 80 -3.37 4.37 9.08
C THR A 80 -4.09 3.26 8.32
N ALA A 81 -3.88 3.17 7.00
CA ALA A 81 -4.50 2.14 6.18
C ALA A 81 -4.03 0.72 6.55
N GLU A 82 -2.78 0.56 6.97
CA GLU A 82 -2.27 -0.72 7.46
C GLU A 82 -2.95 -1.14 8.77
N ARG A 83 -3.17 -0.20 9.70
CA ARG A 83 -3.91 -0.47 10.94
C ARG A 83 -5.37 -0.84 10.65
N GLU A 84 -6.07 -0.05 9.83
CA GLU A 84 -7.46 -0.35 9.45
C GLU A 84 -7.57 -1.71 8.75
N LYS A 85 -6.59 -2.07 7.92
CA LYS A 85 -6.54 -3.38 7.29
C LYS A 85 -6.41 -4.50 8.32
N GLU A 86 -5.59 -4.33 9.35
CA GLU A 86 -5.42 -5.32 10.41
C GLU A 86 -6.72 -5.51 11.21
N GLU A 87 -7.37 -4.41 11.60
CA GLU A 87 -8.69 -4.44 12.26
C GLU A 87 -9.74 -5.17 11.41
N LEU A 88 -9.80 -4.89 10.11
CA LEU A 88 -10.73 -5.58 9.20
C LEU A 88 -10.42 -7.07 9.01
N LEU A 89 -9.14 -7.47 9.11
CA LEU A 89 -8.76 -8.88 9.04
C LEU A 89 -9.18 -9.63 10.31
N ASP A 90 -9.07 -9.00 11.48
CA ASP A 90 -9.53 -9.56 12.75
C ASP A 90 -11.06 -9.74 12.75
N GLU A 91 -11.82 -8.76 12.25
CA GLU A 91 -13.27 -8.87 12.10
C GLU A 91 -13.66 -10.00 11.13
N LEU A 92 -12.90 -10.17 10.04
CA LEU A 92 -13.14 -11.23 9.08
C LEU A 92 -12.86 -12.62 9.68
N GLU A 93 -11.85 -12.74 10.54
CA GLU A 93 -11.59 -13.97 11.29
C GLU A 93 -12.76 -14.32 12.20
N ASP A 94 -13.31 -13.34 12.93
CA ASP A 94 -14.46 -13.53 13.81
C ASP A 94 -15.69 -14.02 13.03
N VAL A 95 -15.96 -13.45 11.86
CA VAL A 95 -17.02 -13.94 10.97
C VAL A 95 -16.77 -15.39 10.53
N GLY A 96 -15.53 -15.73 10.18
CA GLY A 96 -15.15 -17.09 9.83
C GLY A 96 -15.42 -18.10 10.95
N ILE A 97 -15.07 -17.75 12.19
CA ILE A 97 -15.32 -18.57 13.38
C ILE A 97 -16.82 -18.76 13.61
N ILE A 98 -17.62 -17.69 13.49
CA ILE A 98 -19.08 -17.75 13.65
C ILE A 98 -19.70 -18.69 12.60
N LEU A 99 -19.29 -18.58 11.34
CA LEU A 99 -19.79 -19.45 10.27
C LEU A 99 -19.42 -20.92 10.53
N LEU A 100 -18.20 -21.19 10.98
CA LEU A 100 -17.78 -22.54 11.36
C LEU A 100 -18.60 -23.10 12.54
N ALA A 101 -18.86 -22.27 13.55
CA ALA A 101 -19.70 -22.64 14.68
C ALA A 101 -21.14 -22.95 14.24
N GLN A 102 -21.71 -22.14 13.34
CA GLN A 102 -23.03 -22.37 12.76
C GLN A 102 -23.09 -23.68 11.98
N GLU A 103 -22.10 -23.97 11.13
CA GLU A 103 -22.02 -25.22 10.38
C GLU A 103 -21.96 -26.44 11.31
N ARG A 104 -21.17 -26.36 12.39
CA ARG A 104 -21.05 -27.41 13.41
C ARG A 104 -22.35 -27.63 14.19
N LEU A 105 -23.07 -26.55 14.52
CA LEU A 105 -24.35 -26.62 15.22
C LEU A 105 -25.49 -27.13 14.31
N ALA A 106 -25.45 -26.80 13.02
CA ALA A 106 -26.44 -27.24 12.03
C ALA A 106 -26.30 -28.73 11.70
N SER A 107 -25.10 -29.29 11.85
CA SER A 107 -24.85 -30.73 11.71
C SER A 107 -25.16 -31.45 13.02
N PRO A 108 -25.84 -32.62 13.03
CA PRO A 108 -25.99 -33.44 14.22
C PRO A 108 -24.62 -34.00 14.60
N THR A 109 -23.84 -33.22 15.35
CA THR A 109 -22.54 -33.61 15.86
C THR A 109 -22.77 -34.61 16.99
N PRO A 110 -22.27 -35.86 16.88
CA PRO A 110 -22.35 -36.83 17.97
C PRO A 110 -21.75 -36.23 19.25
N VAL A 111 -22.35 -36.49 20.40
CA VAL A 111 -21.95 -35.90 21.71
C VAL A 111 -20.45 -36.08 21.97
N ASP A 112 -19.90 -37.21 21.53
CA ASP A 112 -18.50 -37.61 21.65
C ASP A 112 -17.52 -36.72 20.85
N ARG A 113 -18.03 -35.83 19.98
CA ARG A 113 -17.26 -34.89 19.15
C ARG A 113 -17.53 -33.42 19.48
N LEU A 114 -18.37 -33.14 20.49
CA LEU A 114 -18.63 -31.78 20.94
C LEU A 114 -17.42 -31.26 21.73
N ILE A 115 -16.81 -30.19 21.23
CA ILE A 115 -15.74 -29.46 21.94
C ILE A 115 -16.42 -28.35 22.75
N PRO A 116 -16.13 -28.22 24.06
CA PRO A 116 -16.64 -27.10 24.87
C PRO A 116 -16.27 -25.74 24.26
N LEU A 117 -17.17 -24.76 24.33
CA LEU A 117 -16.95 -23.42 23.77
C LEU A 117 -15.67 -22.76 24.30
N VAL A 118 -15.32 -23.04 25.56
CA VAL A 118 -14.09 -22.57 26.23
C VAL A 118 -12.83 -23.14 25.59
N GLU A 119 -12.82 -24.44 25.26
CA GLU A 119 -11.69 -25.07 24.57
C GLU A 119 -11.56 -24.54 23.14
N LEU A 120 -12.68 -24.25 22.48
CA LEU A 120 -12.67 -23.62 21.17
C LEU A 120 -12.07 -22.20 21.24
N ALA A 121 -12.53 -21.37 22.17
CA ALA A 121 -11.99 -20.01 22.33
C ALA A 121 -10.49 -20.02 22.68
N GLN A 122 -10.02 -20.97 23.49
CA GLN A 122 -8.59 -21.15 23.76
C GLN A 122 -7.79 -21.55 22.52
N GLN A 123 -8.33 -22.43 21.65
CA GLN A 123 -7.67 -22.82 20.40
C GLN A 123 -7.43 -21.64 19.46
N PHE A 124 -8.31 -20.63 19.48
CA PHE A 124 -8.23 -19.45 18.63
C PHE A 124 -7.75 -18.20 19.37
N GLY A 125 -7.34 -18.29 20.65
CA GLY A 125 -6.87 -17.13 21.43
C GLY A 125 -7.94 -16.05 21.67
N ARG A 126 -9.21 -16.44 21.69
CA ARG A 126 -10.37 -15.54 21.85
C ARG A 126 -11.06 -15.73 23.21
N GLU A 127 -10.31 -16.02 24.28
CA GLU A 127 -10.88 -16.28 25.61
C GLU A 127 -11.67 -15.08 26.15
N HIS A 128 -11.32 -13.86 25.71
CA HIS A 128 -11.98 -12.62 26.06
C HIS A 128 -13.44 -12.52 25.57
N LEU A 129 -13.86 -13.35 24.62
CA LEU A 129 -15.26 -13.38 24.13
C LEU A 129 -16.20 -14.20 25.05
N ILE A 130 -15.65 -14.98 25.99
CA ILE A 130 -16.41 -15.89 26.88
C ILE A 130 -16.33 -15.45 28.36
N ALA A 131 -15.39 -14.56 28.70
CA ALA A 131 -15.27 -14.01 30.04
C ALA A 131 -16.29 -12.87 30.25
N ASP A 132 -17.20 -13.05 31.21
CA ASP A 132 -18.01 -11.96 31.81
C ASP A 132 -17.12 -10.94 32.54
#